data_AF-A0A1Z9AD15-F1
#
_entry.id   AF-A0A1Z9AD15-F1
#
_cell.length_a   1.000
_cell.length_b   1.000
_cell.length_c   1.000
_cell.angle_alpha   90.00
_cell.angle_beta   90.00
_cell.angle_gamma   90.00
#
_symmetry.space_group_name_H-M   'P 1'
#
loop_
_entity.id
_entity.type
_entity.pdbx_description
1 polymer ?
#
loop_
_entity_poly.entity_id
_entity_poly.type
_entity_poly.pdbx_seq_one_letter_code
_entity_poly.pdbx_strand_id
1 'polypeptide(L)'
;MKTKTLKVAATMGLTALLVGSAAAQESASKPVGYETLTIEDGFNYLGLRLHEAPVASGTITAIDADSIEDSAADFSALTGTYILEIDNGSGIIQEVVTFNSGTEIPTDDLTGEVAVDDSYTLRPVATLESVFGADGGDLDAGNAGTGGADQVWIPDGTGGFDKYYYDNTNLTTFVAAWTNADGSNAVVDPATVSLVYTDGLVIVGAGGANTFVVTGSVKLTETNFALSSGFNYVSSVSPAGSTLASMFGTDNESLLDAGNAGTGGADQVWVPVAGGFDKYYYDNTNLTTFVPEWTNADNGAAVDPATVSLDDASGLIIVNPGAAQSNSAGVPSFYGTL
;
A
#
# COMPACT_ATOMS: atom_id res chain seq x y z
N MET A 1 8.74 10.37 -26.71
CA MET A 1 8.64 9.61 -25.45
C MET A 1 7.88 8.34 -25.75
N LYS A 2 8.43 7.17 -25.39
CA LYS A 2 7.74 5.90 -25.55
C LYS A 2 6.82 5.73 -24.34
N THR A 3 5.52 5.73 -24.56
CA THR A 3 4.49 5.40 -23.58
C THR A 3 4.77 3.99 -23.05
N LYS A 4 5.07 3.84 -21.75
CA LYS A 4 5.13 2.53 -21.10
C LYS A 4 3.68 2.10 -20.81
N THR A 5 2.98 1.61 -21.83
CA THR A 5 1.64 1.01 -21.64
C THR A 5 1.77 -0.33 -20.92
N LEU A 6 1.07 -0.47 -19.80
CA LEU A 6 0.77 -1.74 -19.14
C LEU A 6 0.24 -2.73 -20.19
N LYS A 7 0.94 -3.85 -20.38
CA LYS A 7 0.39 -4.97 -21.16
C LYS A 7 -0.53 -5.76 -20.24
N VAL A 8 -1.79 -5.35 -20.14
CA VAL A 8 -2.85 -6.20 -19.57
C VAL A 8 -3.03 -7.41 -20.47
N ALA A 9 -2.30 -8.49 -20.16
CA ALA A 9 -2.61 -9.81 -20.69
C ALA A 9 -3.62 -10.46 -19.75
N ALA A 10 -4.91 -10.21 -19.99
CA ALA A 10 -6.01 -10.91 -19.33
C ALA A 10 -5.94 -12.41 -19.71
N THR A 11 -5.13 -13.17 -18.97
CA THR A 11 -5.03 -14.61 -19.14
C THR A 11 -5.93 -15.22 -18.07
N MET A 12 -7.18 -15.53 -18.43
CA MET A 12 -8.08 -16.28 -17.56
C MET A 12 -7.53 -17.70 -17.37
N GLY A 13 -6.70 -17.89 -16.35
CA GLY A 13 -6.18 -19.20 -15.96
C GLY A 13 -7.22 -19.99 -15.18
N LEU A 14 -8.13 -20.66 -15.88
CA LEU A 14 -9.04 -21.64 -15.29
C LEU A 14 -8.24 -22.86 -14.83
N THR A 15 -7.80 -22.90 -13.56
CA THR A 15 -7.13 -24.07 -13.00
C THR A 15 -8.15 -24.94 -12.27
N ALA A 16 -8.18 -26.22 -12.65
CA ALA A 16 -9.23 -27.18 -12.31
C ALA A 16 -9.36 -27.45 -10.80
N LEU A 17 -10.60 -27.35 -10.32
CA LEU A 17 -11.05 -27.65 -8.97
C LEU A 17 -10.98 -29.17 -8.71
N LEU A 18 -10.12 -29.60 -7.80
CA LEU A 18 -10.26 -30.87 -7.09
C LEU A 18 -11.31 -30.67 -5.99
N VAL A 19 -12.46 -31.32 -6.18
CA VAL A 19 -13.63 -31.27 -5.30
C VAL A 19 -13.31 -31.87 -3.93
N GLY A 20 -13.43 -31.08 -2.87
CA GLY A 20 -13.35 -31.53 -1.48
C GLY A 20 -14.01 -30.55 -0.52
N SER A 21 -15.23 -30.89 -0.08
CA SER A 21 -16.07 -30.27 0.97
C SER A 21 -16.41 -28.78 0.85
N ALA A 22 -17.70 -28.52 0.64
CA ALA A 22 -18.33 -27.23 0.43
C ALA A 22 -18.59 -26.48 1.75
N ALA A 23 -17.96 -25.32 1.90
CA ALA A 23 -18.62 -24.07 2.26
C ALA A 23 -18.48 -23.13 1.04
N ALA A 24 -19.48 -22.30 0.77
CA ALA A 24 -19.61 -21.55 -0.48
C ALA A 24 -18.48 -20.51 -0.64
N GLN A 25 -17.42 -20.87 -1.35
CA GLN A 25 -16.41 -19.93 -1.81
C GLN A 25 -16.89 -19.28 -3.11
N GLU A 26 -17.79 -18.29 -3.03
CA GLU A 26 -17.98 -17.35 -4.13
C GLU A 26 -16.82 -16.34 -4.13
N SER A 27 -15.65 -16.78 -4.56
CA SER A 27 -14.60 -15.85 -4.96
C SER A 27 -14.67 -15.70 -6.48
N ALA A 28 -15.31 -14.62 -6.94
CA ALA A 28 -14.98 -14.09 -8.24
C ALA A 28 -13.46 -13.82 -8.22
N SER A 29 -12.71 -14.44 -9.12
CA SER A 29 -11.26 -14.25 -9.21
C SER A 29 -10.98 -12.79 -9.52
N LYS A 30 -10.49 -12.01 -8.54
CA LYS A 30 -10.04 -10.63 -8.77
C LYS A 30 -9.01 -10.62 -9.93
N PRO A 31 -8.96 -9.59 -10.78
CA PRO A 31 -7.95 -9.48 -11.83
C PRO A 31 -6.54 -9.63 -11.26
N VAL A 32 -5.75 -10.53 -11.86
CA VAL A 32 -4.35 -10.76 -11.50
C VAL A 32 -3.42 -10.20 -12.57
N GLY A 33 -2.25 -9.74 -12.15
CA GLY A 33 -1.28 -9.15 -13.05
C GLY A 33 0.11 -9.06 -12.45
N TYR A 34 0.96 -8.32 -13.14
CA TYR A 34 2.29 -7.96 -12.67
C TYR A 34 2.59 -6.52 -13.01
N GLU A 35 3.41 -5.89 -12.19
CA GLU A 35 3.90 -4.54 -12.35
C GLU A 35 5.42 -4.54 -12.22
N THR A 36 6.11 -3.83 -13.12
CA THR A 36 7.56 -3.61 -13.01
C THR A 36 7.82 -2.19 -12.52
N LEU A 37 8.35 -2.08 -11.31
CA LEU A 37 8.74 -0.82 -10.70
C LEU A 37 10.22 -0.56 -10.97
N THR A 38 10.57 0.69 -11.24
CA THR A 38 11.93 1.12 -11.52
C THR A 38 12.50 1.83 -10.29
N ILE A 39 13.74 1.54 -9.97
CA ILE A 39 14.54 2.19 -8.93
C ILE A 39 15.57 3.05 -9.65
N GLU A 40 15.50 4.35 -9.44
CA GLU A 40 16.46 5.33 -9.93
C GLU A 40 17.53 5.62 -8.86
N ASP A 41 18.58 6.34 -9.25
CA ASP A 41 19.59 6.83 -8.30
C ASP A 41 18.98 7.76 -7.24
N GLY A 42 19.33 7.58 -5.98
CA GLY A 42 18.84 8.39 -4.87
C GLY A 42 17.46 7.97 -4.35
N PHE A 43 16.62 8.94 -3.98
CA PHE A 43 15.39 8.67 -3.23
C PHE A 43 14.24 8.30 -4.16
N ASN A 44 13.75 7.08 -4.03
CA ASN A 44 12.57 6.57 -4.72
C ASN A 44 11.47 6.32 -3.70
N TYR A 45 10.26 6.68 -4.07
CA TYR A 45 9.09 6.36 -3.27
C TYR A 45 8.11 5.56 -4.11
N LEU A 46 7.79 4.36 -3.62
CA LEU A 46 7.07 3.34 -4.35
C LEU A 46 5.98 2.73 -3.48
N GLY A 47 4.96 2.18 -4.11
CA GLY A 47 3.91 1.41 -3.43
C GLY A 47 3.69 0.05 -4.09
N LEU A 48 3.21 -0.91 -3.29
CA LEU A 48 2.82 -2.24 -3.73
C LEU A 48 1.34 -2.23 -4.13
N ARG A 49 1.07 -2.05 -5.42
CA ARG A 49 -0.31 -1.92 -5.97
C ARG A 49 -0.99 -3.26 -6.30
N LEU A 50 -0.31 -4.37 -6.03
CA LEU A 50 -0.80 -5.73 -6.25
C LEU A 50 -0.63 -6.53 -4.96
N HIS A 51 -1.71 -7.22 -4.57
CA HIS A 51 -1.78 -7.93 -3.30
C HIS A 51 -1.62 -9.43 -3.49
N GLU A 52 -0.98 -10.06 -2.52
CA GLU A 52 -0.90 -11.52 -2.43
C GLU A 52 -2.29 -12.17 -2.49
N ALA A 53 -2.30 -13.44 -2.92
CA ALA A 53 -3.53 -14.21 -3.02
C ALA A 53 -4.18 -14.39 -1.64
N PRO A 54 -5.53 -14.40 -1.54
CA PRO A 54 -6.21 -14.74 -0.31
C PRO A 54 -5.80 -16.11 0.21
N VAL A 55 -5.56 -16.21 1.51
CA VAL A 55 -5.34 -17.49 2.20
C VAL A 55 -6.58 -17.97 2.95
N ALA A 56 -7.48 -17.04 3.28
CA ALA A 56 -8.78 -17.33 3.86
C ALA A 56 -9.79 -16.26 3.44
N SER A 57 -11.06 -16.64 3.45
CA SER A 57 -12.21 -15.77 3.23
C SER A 57 -13.42 -16.42 3.87
N GLY A 58 -14.35 -15.63 4.36
CA GLY A 58 -15.53 -16.18 5.03
C GLY A 58 -16.56 -15.11 5.33
N THR A 59 -17.47 -15.44 6.25
CA THR A 59 -18.57 -14.57 6.68
C THR A 59 -18.48 -14.38 8.18
N ILE A 60 -18.72 -13.15 8.62
CA ILE A 60 -18.68 -12.79 10.03
C ILE A 60 -19.93 -13.34 10.72
N THR A 61 -19.72 -14.11 11.78
CA THR A 61 -20.76 -14.77 12.57
C THR A 61 -21.01 -14.09 13.93
N ALA A 62 -20.02 -13.39 14.47
CA ALA A 62 -20.15 -12.52 15.63
C ALA A 62 -19.16 -11.35 15.56
N ILE A 63 -19.49 -10.27 16.27
CA ILE A 63 -18.67 -9.05 16.37
C ILE A 63 -18.62 -8.67 17.84
N ASP A 64 -17.40 -8.53 18.34
CA ASP A 64 -17.09 -7.94 19.63
C ASP A 64 -16.33 -6.61 19.43
N ALA A 65 -15.99 -5.93 20.52
CA ALA A 65 -15.34 -4.62 20.46
C ALA A 65 -13.86 -4.69 20.03
N ASP A 66 -13.25 -5.87 20.05
CA ASP A 66 -11.84 -6.09 19.74
C ASP A 66 -11.61 -7.33 18.85
N SER A 67 -12.68 -7.90 18.28
CA SER A 67 -12.58 -9.03 17.37
C SER A 67 -13.84 -9.26 16.53
N ILE A 68 -13.63 -10.03 15.46
CA ILE A 68 -14.70 -10.66 14.68
C ILE A 68 -14.53 -12.18 14.71
N GLU A 69 -15.65 -12.90 14.68
CA GLU A 69 -15.65 -14.37 14.68
C GLU A 69 -16.21 -14.93 13.38
N ASP A 70 -15.55 -15.93 12.81
CA ASP A 70 -16.10 -16.86 11.83
C ASP A 70 -16.09 -18.27 12.43
N SER A 71 -17.23 -18.68 12.97
CA SER A 71 -17.39 -19.99 13.63
C SER A 71 -17.20 -21.20 12.70
N ALA A 72 -17.11 -20.99 11.38
CA ALA A 72 -16.84 -22.04 10.40
C ALA A 72 -15.36 -22.09 9.95
N ALA A 73 -14.54 -21.10 10.34
CA ALA A 73 -13.14 -21.01 9.95
C ALA A 73 -12.20 -21.82 10.86
N ASP A 74 -10.96 -22.01 10.38
CA ASP A 74 -9.83 -22.52 11.18
C ASP A 74 -8.53 -21.78 10.80
N PHE A 75 -8.20 -20.75 11.58
CA PHE A 75 -6.98 -19.94 11.43
C PHE A 75 -5.76 -20.53 12.14
N SER A 76 -5.88 -21.70 12.79
CA SER A 76 -4.79 -22.26 13.62
C SER A 76 -3.52 -22.62 12.84
N ALA A 77 -3.63 -22.80 11.53
CA ALA A 77 -2.50 -23.05 10.63
C ALA A 77 -1.87 -21.78 10.04
N LEU A 78 -2.49 -20.61 10.24
CA LEU A 78 -2.00 -19.33 9.73
C LEU A 78 -0.93 -18.78 10.67
N THR A 79 0.24 -18.49 10.12
CA THR A 79 1.40 -17.95 10.84
C THR A 79 1.99 -16.79 10.05
N GLY A 80 2.16 -15.64 10.68
CA GLY A 80 2.69 -14.42 10.06
C GLY A 80 1.69 -13.28 10.13
N THR A 81 1.99 -12.20 9.41
CA THR A 81 1.14 -11.01 9.34
C THR A 81 0.21 -11.08 8.13
N TYR A 82 -1.05 -10.74 8.36
CA TYR A 82 -2.10 -10.72 7.35
C TYR A 82 -2.78 -9.36 7.29
N ILE A 83 -3.36 -9.03 6.14
CA ILE A 83 -4.35 -7.96 6.03
C ILE A 83 -5.73 -8.59 5.96
N LEU A 84 -6.57 -8.24 6.93
CA LEU A 84 -8.01 -8.42 6.90
C LEU A 84 -8.61 -7.31 6.04
N GLU A 85 -9.43 -7.67 5.06
CA GLU A 85 -10.24 -6.78 4.25
C GLU A 85 -11.71 -7.12 4.48
N ILE A 86 -12.53 -6.13 4.88
CA ILE A 86 -13.98 -6.33 5.01
C ILE A 86 -14.64 -6.04 3.65
N ASP A 87 -15.30 -7.04 3.10
CA ASP A 87 -15.90 -7.02 1.77
C ASP A 87 -17.36 -6.50 1.80
N ASN A 88 -17.60 -5.38 2.50
CA ASN A 88 -18.92 -4.72 2.59
C ASN A 88 -18.95 -3.33 1.89
N GLY A 89 -17.87 -2.96 1.19
CA GLY A 89 -17.74 -1.69 0.49
C GLY A 89 -17.28 -0.52 1.35
N SER A 90 -17.05 -0.72 2.65
CA SER A 90 -16.55 0.31 3.57
C SER A 90 -15.08 0.71 3.33
N GLY A 91 -14.31 -0.14 2.65
CA GLY A 91 -12.86 0.04 2.50
C GLY A 91 -12.04 -0.28 3.75
N ILE A 92 -12.66 -0.85 4.79
CA ILE A 92 -11.98 -1.21 6.04
C ILE A 92 -10.94 -2.31 5.80
N ILE A 93 -9.76 -2.05 6.33
CA ILE A 93 -8.65 -3.00 6.38
C ILE A 93 -8.03 -2.99 7.79
N GLN A 94 -7.50 -4.12 8.22
CA GLN A 94 -6.83 -4.27 9.52
C GLN A 94 -5.62 -5.19 9.38
N GLU A 95 -4.52 -4.84 10.05
CA GLU A 95 -3.37 -5.73 10.16
C GLU A 95 -3.61 -6.77 11.26
N VAL A 96 -3.43 -8.04 10.93
CA VAL A 96 -3.59 -9.17 11.84
C VAL A 96 -2.24 -9.85 12.00
N VAL A 97 -1.58 -9.59 13.14
CA VAL A 97 -0.27 -10.16 13.48
C VAL A 97 -0.41 -11.52 14.18
N THR A 98 -1.50 -11.69 14.93
CA THR A 98 -1.82 -12.92 15.67
C THR A 98 -3.33 -13.14 15.68
N PHE A 99 -3.78 -14.39 15.75
CA PHE A 99 -5.21 -14.72 15.91
C PHE A 99 -5.54 -15.00 17.38
N ASN A 100 -6.74 -14.60 17.83
CA ASN A 100 -7.21 -14.87 19.19
C ASN A 100 -7.51 -16.37 19.39
N SER A 101 -8.04 -17.01 18.34
CA SER A 101 -8.33 -18.44 18.31
C SER A 101 -8.39 -18.96 16.86
N GLY A 102 -8.77 -20.23 16.67
CA GLY A 102 -9.00 -20.78 15.33
C GLY A 102 -10.17 -20.14 14.59
N THR A 103 -11.09 -19.46 15.26
CA THR A 103 -12.29 -18.85 14.65
C THR A 103 -12.35 -17.34 14.81
N GLU A 104 -11.38 -16.74 15.49
CA GLU A 104 -11.47 -15.35 15.95
C GLU A 104 -10.27 -14.52 15.48
N ILE A 105 -10.57 -13.41 14.81
CA ILE A 105 -9.62 -12.46 14.27
C ILE A 105 -9.67 -11.20 15.14
N PRO A 106 -8.55 -10.78 15.76
CA PRO A 106 -8.54 -9.52 16.49
C PRO A 106 -8.66 -8.34 15.53
N THR A 107 -9.39 -7.32 15.96
CA THR A 107 -9.60 -6.07 15.22
C THR A 107 -9.62 -4.90 16.20
N ASP A 108 -9.51 -3.67 15.69
CA ASP A 108 -10.05 -2.53 16.44
C ASP A 108 -11.58 -2.66 16.57
N ASP A 109 -12.21 -1.73 17.29
CA ASP A 109 -13.66 -1.68 17.43
C ASP A 109 -14.32 -1.38 16.08
N LEU A 110 -14.87 -2.42 15.47
CA LEU A 110 -15.63 -2.35 14.21
C LEU A 110 -17.15 -2.27 14.45
N THR A 111 -17.59 -2.10 15.70
CA THR A 111 -19.01 -2.07 16.02
C THR A 111 -19.68 -0.86 15.35
N GLY A 112 -20.69 -1.13 14.54
CA GLY A 112 -21.42 -0.11 13.78
C GLY A 112 -20.85 0.18 12.37
N GLU A 113 -19.68 -0.35 12.05
CA GLU A 113 -19.11 -0.30 10.68
C GLU A 113 -19.23 -1.64 9.94
N VAL A 114 -19.27 -2.73 10.71
CA VAL A 114 -19.38 -4.11 10.22
C VAL A 114 -20.62 -4.77 10.82
N ALA A 115 -21.23 -5.68 10.04
CA ALA A 115 -22.39 -6.46 10.45
C ALA A 115 -22.13 -7.97 10.38
N VAL A 116 -22.90 -8.74 11.16
CA VAL A 116 -23.00 -10.19 10.95
C VAL A 116 -23.48 -10.45 9.53
N ASP A 117 -22.97 -11.51 8.92
CA ASP A 117 -23.12 -11.90 7.51
C ASP A 117 -22.32 -11.05 6.50
N ASP A 118 -21.59 -10.00 6.95
CA ASP A 118 -20.59 -9.36 6.09
C ASP A 118 -19.47 -10.36 5.75
N SER A 119 -18.98 -10.28 4.51
CA SER A 119 -17.87 -11.10 4.04
C SER A 119 -16.53 -10.46 4.39
N TYR A 120 -15.50 -11.29 4.52
CA TYR A 120 -14.12 -10.83 4.67
C TYR A 120 -13.16 -11.66 3.83
N THR A 121 -11.99 -11.07 3.59
CA THR A 121 -10.84 -11.73 2.97
C THR A 121 -9.58 -11.52 3.82
N LEU A 122 -8.78 -12.56 4.01
CA LEU A 122 -7.45 -12.50 4.63
C LEU A 122 -6.36 -12.77 3.58
N ARG A 123 -5.37 -11.88 3.52
CA ARG A 123 -4.21 -11.99 2.62
C ARG A 123 -2.92 -11.89 3.42
N PRO A 124 -1.89 -12.69 3.11
CA PRO A 124 -0.59 -12.48 3.72
C PRO A 124 -0.04 -11.12 3.25
N VAL A 125 0.68 -10.44 4.14
CA VAL A 125 1.44 -9.25 3.77
C VAL A 125 2.63 -9.68 2.89
N ALA A 126 3.01 -8.85 1.92
CA ALA A 126 4.24 -9.08 1.16
C ALA A 126 5.47 -9.02 2.08
N THR A 127 6.59 -9.60 1.68
CA THR A 127 7.82 -9.59 2.49
C THR A 127 8.99 -9.08 1.67
N LEU A 128 10.10 -8.72 2.33
CA LEU A 128 11.34 -8.42 1.61
C LEU A 128 11.73 -9.58 0.69
N GLU A 129 11.56 -10.82 1.14
CA GLU A 129 11.82 -12.00 0.31
C GLU A 129 10.85 -12.11 -0.87
N SER A 130 9.55 -11.85 -0.70
CA SER A 130 8.59 -12.00 -1.81
C SER A 130 8.76 -10.94 -2.89
N VAL A 131 9.21 -9.73 -2.52
CA VAL A 131 9.37 -8.60 -3.45
C VAL A 131 10.77 -8.52 -4.06
N PHE A 132 11.80 -8.71 -3.24
CA PHE A 132 13.21 -8.53 -3.64
C PHE A 132 14.00 -9.84 -3.65
N GLY A 133 13.43 -10.96 -3.20
CA GLY A 133 14.10 -12.25 -3.17
C GLY A 133 14.98 -12.45 -1.93
N ALA A 134 15.23 -13.73 -1.60
CA ALA A 134 16.05 -14.13 -0.46
C ALA A 134 17.50 -13.59 -0.55
N ASP A 135 18.00 -13.43 -1.78
CA ASP A 135 19.36 -12.98 -2.08
C ASP A 135 19.42 -11.52 -2.60
N GLY A 136 18.39 -10.70 -2.35
CA GLY A 136 18.37 -9.27 -2.71
C GLY A 136 17.97 -8.96 -4.16
N GLY A 137 17.92 -9.96 -5.04
CA GLY A 137 17.36 -9.84 -6.38
C GLY A 137 18.16 -8.90 -7.28
N ASP A 138 17.48 -7.91 -7.86
CA ASP A 138 18.08 -6.90 -8.74
C ASP A 138 18.65 -5.70 -7.96
N LEU A 139 18.57 -5.67 -6.63
CA LEU A 139 19.13 -4.59 -5.83
C LEU A 139 20.66 -4.60 -5.86
N ASP A 140 21.26 -3.41 -5.90
CA ASP A 140 22.70 -3.26 -5.72
C ASP A 140 23.08 -3.65 -4.29
N ALA A 141 23.97 -4.64 -4.18
CA ALA A 141 24.38 -5.18 -2.90
C ALA A 141 25.54 -4.38 -2.29
N GLY A 142 25.48 -4.19 -0.98
CA GLY A 142 26.61 -3.71 -0.19
C GLY A 142 27.74 -4.72 -0.11
N ASN A 143 28.87 -4.28 0.42
CA ASN A 143 29.98 -5.17 0.74
C ASN A 143 30.67 -4.72 2.02
N ALA A 144 30.36 -5.42 3.12
CA ALA A 144 30.80 -5.08 4.47
C ALA A 144 30.29 -3.69 4.91
N GLY A 145 29.00 -3.44 4.69
CA GLY A 145 28.31 -2.18 4.98
C GLY A 145 27.47 -1.68 3.80
N THR A 146 26.80 -0.55 4.03
CA THR A 146 25.82 0.06 3.09
C THR A 146 26.44 0.79 1.90
N GLY A 147 27.77 0.90 1.83
CA GLY A 147 28.45 1.62 0.75
C GLY A 147 28.21 0.98 -0.61
N GLY A 148 27.49 1.68 -1.49
CA GLY A 148 27.12 1.16 -2.81
C GLY A 148 25.93 0.21 -2.82
N ALA A 149 25.21 0.08 -1.70
CA ALA A 149 24.02 -0.75 -1.59
C ALA A 149 22.74 0.08 -1.80
N ASP A 150 21.76 -0.51 -2.50
CA ASP A 150 20.39 -0.05 -2.40
C ASP A 150 19.86 -0.32 -0.99
N GLN A 151 19.06 0.58 -0.46
CA GLN A 151 18.43 0.43 0.86
C GLN A 151 16.91 0.49 0.75
N VAL A 152 16.24 -0.46 1.37
CA VAL A 152 14.79 -0.50 1.52
C VAL A 152 14.43 0.05 2.90
N TRP A 153 13.67 1.14 2.92
CA TRP A 153 13.23 1.84 4.12
C TRP A 153 11.72 1.66 4.26
N ILE A 154 11.31 0.99 5.32
CA ILE A 154 9.92 0.64 5.60
C ILE A 154 9.45 1.55 6.74
N PRO A 155 8.35 2.30 6.58
CA PRO A 155 7.81 3.13 7.65
C PRO A 155 7.56 2.32 8.92
N ASP A 156 7.96 2.84 10.08
CA ASP A 156 7.83 2.14 11.38
C ASP A 156 6.53 2.48 12.15
N GLY A 157 5.62 3.22 11.51
CA GLY A 157 4.37 3.70 12.13
C GLY A 157 4.55 4.81 13.17
N THR A 158 5.78 5.21 13.49
CA THR A 158 6.11 6.26 14.48
C THR A 158 6.77 7.50 13.87
N GLY A 159 6.76 7.58 12.53
CA GLY A 159 7.38 8.66 11.75
C GLY A 159 8.86 8.41 11.42
N GLY A 160 9.39 7.22 11.74
CA GLY A 160 10.72 6.75 11.34
C GLY A 160 10.65 5.65 10.29
N PHE A 161 11.78 4.95 10.13
CA PHE A 161 11.91 3.85 9.18
C PHE A 161 12.80 2.75 9.76
N ASP A 162 12.36 1.50 9.57
CA ASP A 162 13.24 0.35 9.61
C ASP A 162 13.97 0.24 8.28
N LYS A 163 15.30 0.16 8.32
CA LYS A 163 16.15 0.20 7.11
C LYS A 163 16.86 -1.12 6.89
N TYR A 164 16.81 -1.61 5.67
CA TYR A 164 17.40 -2.88 5.26
C TYR A 164 18.20 -2.74 3.98
N TYR A 165 19.21 -3.57 3.82
CA TYR A 165 19.97 -3.71 2.57
C TYR A 165 20.49 -5.14 2.45
N TYR A 166 20.81 -5.56 1.23
CA TYR A 166 21.49 -6.83 1.01
C TYR A 166 23.01 -6.62 1.05
N ASP A 167 23.71 -7.36 1.92
CA ASP A 167 25.17 -7.28 2.08
C ASP A 167 25.82 -8.55 1.56
N ASN A 168 26.70 -8.47 0.57
CA ASN A 168 27.46 -9.62 0.07
C ASN A 168 28.48 -10.16 1.09
N THR A 169 28.87 -9.34 2.06
CA THR A 169 29.84 -9.70 3.10
C THR A 169 29.41 -9.09 4.44
N ASN A 170 28.33 -9.61 5.04
CA ASN A 170 27.88 -9.14 6.35
C ASN A 170 29.02 -9.27 7.40
N LEU A 171 29.33 -8.21 8.14
CA LEU A 171 30.45 -8.17 9.08
C LEU A 171 30.26 -9.00 10.37
N THR A 172 29.03 -9.45 10.65
CA THR A 172 28.71 -10.29 11.81
C THR A 172 28.89 -11.77 11.48
N THR A 173 28.47 -12.19 10.29
CA THR A 173 28.46 -13.60 9.87
C THR A 173 29.49 -13.95 8.81
N PHE A 174 30.08 -12.96 8.15
CA PHE A 174 31.01 -13.09 7.02
C PHE A 174 30.45 -13.87 5.82
N VAL A 175 29.13 -13.86 5.65
CA VAL A 175 28.41 -14.42 4.50
C VAL A 175 27.41 -13.40 3.97
N ALA A 176 26.91 -13.62 2.75
CA ALA A 176 25.89 -12.76 2.17
C ALA A 176 24.57 -12.88 2.95
N ALA A 177 23.92 -11.75 3.23
CA ALA A 177 22.67 -11.73 3.98
C ALA A 177 21.94 -10.38 3.87
N TRP A 178 20.62 -10.43 3.99
CA TRP A 178 19.82 -9.27 4.37
C TRP A 178 20.25 -8.75 5.74
N THR A 179 20.46 -7.44 5.81
CA THR A 179 21.11 -6.78 6.94
C THR A 179 20.37 -5.50 7.31
N ASN A 180 20.22 -5.26 8.61
CA ASN A 180 19.69 -3.99 9.12
C ASN A 180 20.73 -2.85 8.89
N ALA A 181 20.28 -1.74 8.31
CA ALA A 181 21.11 -0.62 7.88
C ALA A 181 21.34 0.44 9.00
N ASP A 182 20.70 0.32 10.16
CA ASP A 182 20.80 1.27 11.28
C ASP A 182 22.06 1.04 12.15
N GLY A 183 23.13 0.54 11.52
CA GLY A 183 24.48 0.45 12.10
C GLY A 183 24.75 -0.78 12.98
N SER A 184 23.75 -1.63 13.23
CA SER A 184 23.94 -2.88 13.97
C SER A 184 24.61 -3.99 13.14
N ASN A 185 24.48 -3.92 11.81
CA ASN A 185 24.88 -4.97 10.87
C ASN A 185 24.29 -6.35 11.22
N ALA A 186 23.15 -6.34 11.93
CA ALA A 186 22.44 -7.55 12.32
C ALA A 186 21.84 -8.22 11.07
N VAL A 187 22.04 -9.53 10.97
CA VAL A 187 21.37 -10.34 9.95
C VAL A 187 19.88 -10.41 10.26
N VAL A 188 19.06 -10.26 9.23
CA VAL A 188 17.61 -10.33 9.31
C VAL A 188 17.11 -11.41 8.36
N ASP A 189 16.07 -12.12 8.77
CA ASP A 189 15.37 -13.05 7.90
C ASP A 189 14.38 -12.26 7.02
N PRO A 190 14.62 -12.15 5.69
CA PRO A 190 13.76 -11.35 4.80
C PRO A 190 12.34 -11.92 4.68
N ALA A 191 12.11 -13.19 5.03
CA ALA A 191 10.79 -13.80 5.07
C ALA A 191 9.91 -13.23 6.21
N THR A 192 10.54 -12.62 7.21
CA THR A 192 9.87 -12.11 8.41
C THR A 192 9.67 -10.59 8.41
N VAL A 193 10.24 -9.89 7.42
CA VAL A 193 10.10 -8.45 7.28
C VAL A 193 8.91 -8.15 6.37
N SER A 194 7.80 -7.72 6.99
CA SER A 194 6.55 -7.40 6.29
C SER A 194 6.60 -6.06 5.57
N LEU A 195 5.95 -6.01 4.40
CA LEU A 195 5.73 -4.85 3.56
C LEU A 195 4.22 -4.62 3.43
N VAL A 196 3.65 -3.85 4.36
CA VAL A 196 2.22 -3.55 4.40
C VAL A 196 1.86 -2.72 3.17
N TYR A 197 0.91 -3.18 2.36
CA TYR A 197 0.66 -2.58 1.04
C TYR A 197 0.02 -1.19 1.11
N THR A 198 -0.60 -0.82 2.23
CA THR A 198 -1.10 0.55 2.41
C THR A 198 0.02 1.52 2.69
N ASP A 199 1.14 1.01 3.17
CA ASP A 199 2.31 1.78 3.50
C ASP A 199 3.22 1.78 2.28
N GLY A 200 3.55 2.98 1.81
CA GLY A 200 4.57 3.09 0.77
C GLY A 200 5.95 2.78 1.33
N LEU A 201 6.82 2.34 0.44
CA LEU A 201 8.22 2.04 0.73
C LEU A 201 9.12 3.09 0.10
N VAL A 202 10.21 3.37 0.79
CA VAL A 202 11.28 4.22 0.28
C VAL A 202 12.45 3.34 -0.14
N ILE A 203 12.96 3.53 -1.36
CA ILE A 203 14.20 2.89 -1.80
C ILE A 203 15.24 3.97 -2.07
N VAL A 204 16.36 3.89 -1.35
CA VAL A 204 17.53 4.72 -1.63
C VAL A 204 18.44 3.94 -2.58
N GLY A 205 18.38 4.31 -3.86
CA GLY A 205 19.18 3.70 -4.93
C GLY A 205 20.65 4.14 -4.86
N ALA A 206 21.58 3.21 -5.09
CA ALA A 206 23.01 3.44 -5.07
C ALA A 206 23.60 3.88 -6.43
N GLY A 207 22.76 4.02 -7.46
CA GLY A 207 23.11 4.55 -8.77
C GLY A 207 22.93 3.58 -9.94
N GLY A 208 22.64 2.30 -9.68
CA GLY A 208 22.17 1.36 -10.69
C GLY A 208 20.69 1.58 -11.01
N ALA A 209 20.32 1.51 -12.30
CA ALA A 209 18.91 1.47 -12.68
C ALA A 209 18.41 0.04 -12.46
N ASN A 210 17.75 -0.18 -11.33
CA ASN A 210 17.28 -1.49 -10.90
C ASN A 210 15.77 -1.57 -11.09
N THR A 211 15.23 -2.80 -11.14
CA THR A 211 13.79 -3.01 -11.21
C THR A 211 13.38 -4.13 -10.28
N PHE A 212 12.12 -4.12 -9.86
CA PHE A 212 11.52 -5.30 -9.26
C PHE A 212 10.12 -5.51 -9.82
N VAL A 213 9.67 -6.75 -9.74
CA VAL A 213 8.36 -7.16 -10.25
C VAL A 213 7.46 -7.51 -9.09
N VAL A 214 6.36 -6.79 -8.98
CA VAL A 214 5.28 -7.15 -8.05
C VAL A 214 4.26 -7.95 -8.84
N THR A 215 3.80 -9.06 -8.28
CA THR A 215 2.73 -9.89 -8.89
C THR A 215 1.61 -10.07 -7.88
N GLY A 216 0.37 -10.08 -8.35
CA GLY A 216 -0.75 -10.30 -7.44
C GLY A 216 -2.09 -9.91 -8.02
N SER A 217 -3.05 -9.75 -7.12
CA SER A 217 -4.41 -9.32 -7.41
C SER A 217 -4.57 -7.82 -7.20
N VAL A 218 -5.38 -7.19 -8.06
CA VAL A 218 -5.70 -5.77 -7.98
C VAL A 218 -6.84 -5.56 -6.98
N LYS A 219 -6.72 -4.56 -6.09
CA LYS A 219 -7.85 -4.11 -5.26
C LYS A 219 -8.84 -3.33 -6.13
N LEU A 220 -10.12 -3.68 -6.01
CA LEU A 220 -11.20 -3.15 -6.84
C LEU A 220 -12.14 -2.20 -6.10
N THR A 221 -11.84 -1.93 -4.85
CA THR A 221 -12.67 -1.18 -3.91
C THR A 221 -11.84 -0.14 -3.21
N GLU A 222 -12.53 0.82 -2.61
CA GLU A 222 -11.94 1.86 -1.77
C GLU A 222 -11.08 1.26 -0.64
N THR A 223 -10.08 2.02 -0.20
CA THR A 223 -9.25 1.68 0.96
C THR A 223 -9.29 2.81 1.97
N ASN A 224 -9.67 2.52 3.20
CA ASN A 224 -9.52 3.46 4.30
C ASN A 224 -8.08 3.42 4.80
N PHE A 225 -7.53 4.59 5.10
CA PHE A 225 -6.21 4.73 5.68
C PHE A 225 -6.23 5.81 6.75
N ALA A 226 -5.39 5.63 7.77
CA ALA A 226 -5.21 6.60 8.82
C ALA A 226 -4.05 7.53 8.46
N LEU A 227 -4.26 8.84 8.63
CA LEU A 227 -3.22 9.85 8.60
C LEU A 227 -2.82 10.20 10.03
N SER A 228 -1.53 10.19 10.30
CA SER A 228 -0.91 10.82 11.47
C SER A 228 -0.42 12.23 11.12
N SER A 229 -0.13 13.05 12.14
CA SER A 229 0.52 14.34 11.91
C SER A 229 1.91 14.14 11.31
N GLY A 230 2.25 14.92 10.28
CA GLY A 230 3.50 14.82 9.55
C GLY A 230 3.38 14.10 8.21
N PHE A 231 4.39 13.31 7.87
CA PHE A 231 4.46 12.59 6.59
C PHE A 231 3.80 11.22 6.71
N ASN A 232 2.88 10.92 5.80
CA ASN A 232 2.21 9.63 5.67
C ASN A 232 2.55 9.05 4.30
N TYR A 233 3.00 7.80 4.28
CA TYR A 233 3.43 7.11 3.08
C TYR A 233 2.31 6.18 2.64
N VAL A 234 1.50 6.58 1.66
CA VAL A 234 0.34 5.83 1.17
C VAL A 234 0.66 5.10 -0.14
N SER A 235 0.35 3.81 -0.20
CA SER A 235 0.59 2.93 -1.36
C SER A 235 -0.70 2.39 -2.03
N SER A 236 -1.88 2.78 -1.53
CA SER A 236 -3.21 2.39 -2.05
C SER A 236 -3.60 3.04 -3.39
N VAL A 237 -2.64 3.37 -4.26
CA VAL A 237 -2.91 3.93 -5.59
C VAL A 237 -3.32 2.79 -6.54
N SER A 238 -4.41 2.94 -7.28
CA SER A 238 -4.80 1.91 -8.26
C SER A 238 -3.79 1.85 -9.42
N PRO A 239 -3.44 0.67 -9.93
CA PRO A 239 -2.36 0.51 -10.91
C PRO A 239 -2.64 1.08 -12.31
N ALA A 240 -3.88 1.45 -12.62
CA ALA A 240 -4.25 2.03 -13.91
C ALA A 240 -5.46 2.96 -13.83
N GLY A 241 -5.41 4.08 -14.55
CA GLY A 241 -6.49 5.06 -14.64
C GLY A 241 -6.70 5.88 -13.36
N SER A 242 -5.74 5.86 -12.43
CA SER A 242 -5.82 6.63 -11.19
C SER A 242 -5.60 8.11 -11.47
N THR A 243 -6.44 8.94 -10.87
CA THR A 243 -6.32 10.40 -10.87
C THR A 243 -6.56 10.93 -9.47
N LEU A 244 -6.21 12.19 -9.24
CA LEU A 244 -6.55 12.86 -7.99
C LEU A 244 -8.06 12.80 -7.73
N ALA A 245 -8.89 12.98 -8.77
CA ALA A 245 -10.35 12.91 -8.67
C ALA A 245 -10.87 11.51 -8.35
N SER A 246 -10.29 10.44 -8.92
CA SER A 246 -10.76 9.08 -8.63
C SER A 246 -10.35 8.60 -7.24
N MET A 247 -9.24 9.11 -6.71
CA MET A 247 -8.71 8.69 -5.41
C MET A 247 -9.28 9.51 -4.26
N PHE A 248 -9.34 10.84 -4.40
CA PHE A 248 -9.75 11.74 -3.32
C PHE A 248 -11.08 12.45 -3.59
N GLY A 249 -11.64 12.25 -4.77
CA GLY A 249 -12.86 12.90 -5.20
C GLY A 249 -12.64 14.25 -5.88
N THR A 250 -13.64 14.71 -6.64
CA THR A 250 -13.56 15.98 -7.38
C THR A 250 -13.61 17.17 -6.42
N ASP A 251 -14.39 17.02 -5.35
CA ASP A 251 -14.66 18.03 -4.34
C ASP A 251 -14.12 17.60 -2.96
N ASN A 252 -13.07 16.78 -2.94
CA ASN A 252 -12.41 16.26 -1.74
C ASN A 252 -13.35 15.42 -0.85
N GLU A 253 -14.08 14.50 -1.49
CA GLU A 253 -14.95 13.52 -0.83
C GLU A 253 -14.19 12.57 0.12
N SER A 254 -12.87 12.43 -0.03
CA SER A 254 -12.00 11.72 0.93
C SER A 254 -11.77 12.46 2.25
N LEU A 255 -12.31 13.68 2.39
CA LEU A 255 -12.28 14.49 3.60
C LEU A 255 -10.87 14.86 4.07
N LEU A 256 -9.93 15.11 3.14
CA LEU A 256 -8.64 15.69 3.52
C LEU A 256 -8.88 17.09 4.11
N ASP A 257 -8.06 17.49 5.08
CA ASP A 257 -8.09 18.83 5.66
C ASP A 257 -7.80 19.86 4.56
N ALA A 258 -8.77 20.73 4.31
CA ALA A 258 -8.70 21.71 3.25
C ALA A 258 -8.02 23.01 3.71
N GLY A 259 -7.25 23.61 2.81
CA GLY A 259 -6.71 24.94 2.97
C GLY A 259 -7.79 26.02 2.88
N ASN A 260 -7.40 27.25 3.17
CA ASN A 260 -8.25 28.42 2.98
C ASN A 260 -7.40 29.61 2.52
N ALA A 261 -7.36 29.84 1.22
CA ALA A 261 -6.51 30.81 0.55
C ALA A 261 -5.01 30.52 0.73
N GLY A 262 -4.62 29.27 0.51
CA GLY A 262 -3.26 28.75 0.70
C GLY A 262 -3.20 27.43 1.48
N THR A 263 -1.99 26.88 1.59
CA THR A 263 -1.72 25.55 2.19
C THR A 263 -1.78 25.51 3.72
N GLY A 264 -2.07 26.63 4.40
CA GLY A 264 -2.07 26.70 5.85
C GLY A 264 -3.13 25.78 6.47
N GLY A 265 -2.68 24.72 7.15
CA GLY A 265 -3.55 23.71 7.75
C GLY A 265 -4.11 22.67 6.78
N ALA A 266 -3.74 22.74 5.49
CA ALA A 266 -4.19 21.79 4.49
C ALA A 266 -3.34 20.53 4.48
N ASP A 267 -3.98 19.38 4.30
CA ASP A 267 -3.30 18.19 3.84
C ASP A 267 -2.76 18.41 2.43
N GLN A 268 -1.53 17.97 2.19
CA GLN A 268 -0.90 18.06 0.88
C GLN A 268 -0.61 16.67 0.33
N VAL A 269 -1.14 16.40 -0.86
CA VAL A 269 -0.85 15.19 -1.63
C VAL A 269 0.38 15.46 -2.49
N TRP A 270 1.46 14.74 -2.21
CA TRP A 270 2.73 14.82 -2.93
C TRP A 270 2.84 13.59 -3.85
N VAL A 271 2.75 13.86 -5.14
CA VAL A 271 2.83 12.87 -6.21
C VAL A 271 4.28 12.79 -6.69
N PRO A 272 4.97 11.66 -6.54
CA PRO A 272 6.34 11.50 -7.03
C PRO A 272 6.44 11.76 -8.53
N VAL A 273 7.44 12.53 -8.93
CA VAL A 273 7.83 12.75 -10.32
C VAL A 273 9.34 12.63 -10.45
N ALA A 274 9.85 12.58 -11.68
CA ALA A 274 11.29 12.55 -11.91
C ALA A 274 11.98 13.78 -11.26
N GLY A 275 12.77 13.54 -10.21
CA GLY A 275 13.54 14.56 -9.51
C GLY A 275 12.78 15.35 -8.44
N GLY A 276 11.59 14.92 -8.00
CA GLY A 276 10.89 15.57 -6.91
C GLY A 276 9.43 15.13 -6.76
N PHE A 277 8.57 16.08 -6.39
CA PHE A 277 7.14 15.86 -6.20
C PHE A 277 6.34 17.01 -6.81
N ASP A 278 5.27 16.68 -7.51
CA ASP A 278 4.17 17.61 -7.73
C ASP A 278 3.27 17.59 -6.50
N LYS A 279 2.89 18.76 -6.00
CA LYS A 279 2.17 18.90 -4.73
C LYS A 279 0.81 19.53 -4.94
N TYR A 280 -0.21 18.93 -4.37
CA TYR A 280 -1.60 19.36 -4.48
C TYR A 280 -2.27 19.41 -3.12
N TYR A 281 -3.28 20.27 -2.99
CA TYR A 281 -4.14 20.35 -1.82
C TYR A 281 -5.52 20.83 -2.25
N TYR A 282 -6.55 20.55 -1.46
CA TYR A 282 -7.87 21.14 -1.67
C TYR A 282 -7.91 22.51 -0.97
N ASP A 283 -8.26 23.58 -1.69
CA ASP A 283 -8.37 24.94 -1.16
C ASP A 283 -9.84 25.35 -1.15
N ASN A 284 -10.41 25.64 0.02
CA ASN A 284 -11.79 26.15 0.14
C ASN A 284 -11.96 27.55 -0.45
N THR A 285 -10.87 28.28 -0.70
CA THR A 285 -10.91 29.62 -1.29
C THR A 285 -9.64 29.86 -2.11
N ASN A 286 -9.53 29.23 -3.28
CA ASN A 286 -8.41 29.47 -4.17
C ASN A 286 -8.32 30.96 -4.56
N LEU A 287 -7.16 31.60 -4.37
CA LEU A 287 -6.98 33.05 -4.58
C LEU A 287 -7.00 33.51 -6.04
N THR A 288 -7.00 32.57 -6.99
CA THR A 288 -7.05 32.85 -8.43
C THR A 288 -8.47 32.78 -8.98
N THR A 289 -9.30 31.86 -8.46
CA THR A 289 -10.67 31.61 -8.95
C THR A 289 -11.76 32.03 -7.95
N PHE A 290 -11.41 32.15 -6.66
CA PHE A 290 -12.31 32.42 -5.53
C PHE A 290 -13.41 31.37 -5.32
N VAL A 291 -13.14 30.11 -5.65
CA VAL A 291 -14.03 28.97 -5.38
C VAL A 291 -13.26 27.81 -4.71
N PRO A 292 -13.96 26.86 -4.07
CA PRO A 292 -13.34 25.62 -3.60
C PRO A 292 -12.85 24.76 -4.77
N GLU A 293 -11.59 24.34 -4.75
CA GLU A 293 -11.02 23.48 -5.79
C GLU A 293 -9.67 22.88 -5.41
N TRP A 294 -9.26 21.84 -6.15
CA TRP A 294 -7.91 21.33 -6.12
C TRP A 294 -6.91 22.36 -6.66
N THR A 295 -5.81 22.52 -5.93
CA THR A 295 -4.83 23.59 -6.17
C THR A 295 -3.41 23.03 -6.11
N ASN A 296 -2.54 23.47 -7.03
CA ASN A 296 -1.11 23.19 -6.96
C ASN A 296 -0.46 23.98 -5.81
N ALA A 297 0.21 23.28 -4.89
CA ALA A 297 0.74 23.87 -3.66
C ALA A 297 1.94 24.79 -3.89
N ASP A 298 2.69 24.62 -4.99
CA ASP A 298 3.89 25.41 -5.25
C ASP A 298 3.59 26.76 -5.92
N ASN A 299 2.51 26.85 -6.71
CA ASN A 299 2.19 28.06 -7.46
C ASN A 299 0.77 28.63 -7.22
N GLY A 300 -0.08 27.92 -6.48
CA GLY A 300 -1.45 28.35 -6.15
C GLY A 300 -2.44 28.27 -7.30
N ALA A 301 -2.07 27.70 -8.45
CA ALA A 301 -2.95 27.56 -9.60
C ALA A 301 -3.99 26.46 -9.35
N ALA A 302 -5.23 26.74 -9.74
CA ALA A 302 -6.29 25.75 -9.91
C ALA A 302 -5.83 24.59 -10.80
N VAL A 303 -6.21 23.36 -10.44
CA VAL A 303 -5.98 22.18 -11.27
C VAL A 303 -7.26 21.38 -11.43
N ASP A 304 -7.44 20.79 -12.61
CA ASP A 304 -8.52 19.82 -12.84
C ASP A 304 -8.07 18.45 -12.28
N PRO A 305 -8.66 17.97 -11.17
CA PRO A 305 -8.22 16.74 -10.51
C PRO A 305 -8.42 15.49 -11.38
N ALA A 306 -9.31 15.53 -12.39
CA ALA A 306 -9.51 14.42 -13.32
C ALA A 306 -8.38 14.32 -14.37
N THR A 307 -7.53 15.34 -14.48
CA THR A 307 -6.38 15.37 -15.41
C THR A 307 -5.04 15.12 -14.72
N VAL A 308 -5.00 15.22 -13.39
CA VAL A 308 -3.81 14.90 -12.59
C VAL A 308 -3.74 13.38 -12.47
N SER A 309 -2.95 12.76 -13.35
CA SER A 309 -2.72 11.32 -13.37
C SER A 309 -1.84 10.88 -12.20
N LEU A 310 -2.18 9.73 -11.62
CA LEU A 310 -1.40 9.05 -10.59
C LEU A 310 -0.83 7.71 -11.11
N ASP A 311 -1.00 7.39 -12.40
CA ASP A 311 -0.61 6.08 -12.95
C ASP A 311 0.90 5.79 -12.84
N ASP A 312 1.70 6.83 -13.02
CA ASP A 312 3.17 6.77 -12.92
C ASP A 312 3.66 6.78 -11.45
N ALA A 313 2.78 7.09 -10.50
CA ALA A 313 3.07 7.07 -9.07
C ALA A 313 2.54 5.77 -8.46
N SER A 314 3.43 4.86 -8.06
CA SER A 314 2.99 3.65 -7.36
C SER A 314 2.62 3.88 -5.89
N GLY A 315 3.00 5.03 -5.32
CA GLY A 315 2.54 5.52 -4.03
C GLY A 315 2.51 7.05 -3.99
N LEU A 316 1.83 7.62 -3.00
CA LEU A 316 1.81 9.06 -2.67
C LEU A 316 2.30 9.36 -1.24
N ILE A 317 2.82 10.56 -1.03
CA ILE A 317 3.06 11.07 0.32
C ILE A 317 1.93 12.04 0.66
N ILE A 318 1.29 11.88 1.82
CA ILE A 318 0.31 12.85 2.33
C ILE A 318 0.92 13.54 3.54
N VAL A 319 1.11 14.86 3.43
CA VAL A 319 1.59 15.68 4.54
C VAL A 319 0.38 16.24 5.28
N ASN A 320 0.16 15.75 6.49
CA ASN A 320 -0.92 16.19 7.36
C ASN A 320 -0.36 17.13 8.45
N PRO A 321 -0.58 18.44 8.38
CA PRO A 321 -0.13 19.38 9.41
C PRO A 321 -1.00 19.35 10.67
N GLY A 322 -2.16 18.69 10.62
CA GLY A 322 -3.18 18.65 11.66
C GLY A 322 -3.05 17.45 12.61
N ALA A 323 -4.20 17.08 13.18
CA ALA A 323 -4.35 15.92 14.05
C ALA A 323 -4.49 14.64 13.24
N ALA A 324 -4.39 13.48 13.90
CA ALA A 324 -4.67 12.22 13.24
C ALA A 324 -6.14 12.16 12.78
N GLN A 325 -6.36 11.57 11.60
CA GLN A 325 -7.65 11.47 10.95
C GLN A 325 -7.73 10.21 10.09
N SER A 326 -8.94 9.80 9.72
CA SER A 326 -9.19 8.69 8.81
C SER A 326 -9.73 9.25 7.50
N ASN A 327 -9.15 8.79 6.40
CA ASN A 327 -9.51 9.19 5.05
C ASN A 327 -9.65 7.95 4.19
N SER A 328 -10.11 8.17 2.96
CA SER A 328 -10.27 7.07 2.02
C SER A 328 -9.63 7.35 0.67
N ALA A 329 -9.17 6.25 0.05
CA ALA A 329 -8.60 6.21 -1.29
C ALA A 329 -9.56 5.45 -2.18
N GLY A 330 -10.28 6.18 -3.02
CA GLY A 330 -11.15 5.63 -4.05
C GLY A 330 -10.37 4.94 -5.16
N VAL A 331 -11.13 4.21 -6.01
CA VAL A 331 -10.62 3.55 -7.21
C VAL A 331 -11.33 4.11 -8.45
N PRO A 332 -10.70 4.05 -9.64
CA PRO A 332 -11.37 4.42 -10.88
C PRO A 332 -12.68 3.64 -11.08
N SER A 333 -13.74 4.32 -11.50
CA SER A 333 -15.10 3.75 -11.53
C SER A 333 -15.24 2.47 -12.37
N PHE A 334 -14.39 2.27 -13.37
CA PHE A 334 -14.41 1.04 -14.19
C PHE A 334 -13.96 -0.20 -13.42
N TYR A 335 -13.25 -0.07 -12.30
CA TYR A 335 -12.85 -1.19 -11.44
C TYR A 335 -14.06 -1.91 -10.85
N GLY A 336 -15.14 -1.18 -10.55
CA GLY A 336 -16.40 -1.78 -10.07
C GLY A 336 -17.14 -2.64 -11.10
N THR A 337 -16.62 -2.73 -12.34
CA THR A 337 -17.19 -3.56 -13.42
C THR A 337 -16.30 -4.75 -13.81
N LEU A 338 -15.17 -4.95 -13.13
CA LEU A 338 -14.18 -6.01 -13.41
C LEU A 338 -14.45 -7.29 -12.62
#